data_AF-A0A4Q3Y0P2-F1
#
_entry.id   AF-A0A4Q3Y0P2-F1
#
_cell.length_a   1.000
_cell.length_b   1.000
_cell.length_c   1.000
_cell.angle_alpha   90.00
_cell.angle_beta   90.00
_cell.angle_gamma   90.00
#
_symmetry.space_group_name_H-M   'P 1'
#
loop_
_entity.id
_entity.type
_entity.pdbx_description
1 polymer ?
#
loop_
_entity_poly.entity_id
_entity_poly.type
_entity_poly.pdbx_seq_one_letter_code
_entity_poly.pdbx_strand_id
1 'polypeptide(L)'
;LNVTATAITVRVPANAFSSFITVVLTSGRVLNSVDAGSRRVFFVQPIVTGFNPTEGVPAVTAVTITGRHFRDQRNPVTAVLFGTLATTAQNADRGFTILSDTQILAYVPRGAVSAPISIRTAFGGNGPASEDTFTVNAFVTGGIRFVAADLSPVYENASASILVRNGQILTPVRAFNLQLRPATQSNGNNTPIAPRRSVDVTVALNATVLAGTSQVLPVIQLDPRVRIDGVTLVRASSNNFTFRIAAGRDPNLTIPIVVTYAGNDNAPPVAQGVLSGATDPVTGTTIPADNSGVPLTLRAQITASADTELYPNNEFEEVQFNRLDIHTFATDTGVALRTTEDQSSANNRASFRLGLANLDFPNPDPDIPNGNNAVTPATLVNTDARPKADVTVTLNSSNTAEGRLT
;
A
#
# COMPACT_ATOMS: atom_id res chain seq x y z
N LEU A 1 -16.67 65.69 16.37
CA LEU A 1 -18.11 65.37 16.29
C LEU A 1 -18.70 66.38 15.32
N ASN A 2 -19.23 65.94 14.18
CA ASN A 2 -19.90 66.84 13.24
C ASN A 2 -21.40 66.59 13.35
N VAL A 3 -22.18 67.64 13.59
CA VAL A 3 -23.62 67.56 13.82
C VAL A 3 -24.33 68.49 12.86
N THR A 4 -25.34 67.98 12.16
CA THR A 4 -26.34 68.74 11.41
C THR A 4 -27.72 68.45 11.99
N ALA A 5 -28.75 69.13 11.47
CA ALA A 5 -30.14 68.90 11.90
C ALA A 5 -30.63 67.45 11.64
N THR A 6 -30.00 66.72 10.72
CA THR A 6 -30.42 65.37 10.30
C THR A 6 -29.32 64.31 10.39
N ALA A 7 -28.09 64.68 10.75
CA ALA A 7 -26.96 63.75 10.80
C ALA A 7 -26.01 64.06 11.95
N ILE A 8 -25.50 62.99 12.57
CA ILE A 8 -24.41 63.05 13.54
C ILE A 8 -23.31 62.12 13.03
N THR A 9 -22.09 62.65 12.90
CA THR A 9 -20.91 61.86 12.54
C THR A 9 -19.94 61.82 13.72
N VAL A 10 -19.67 60.60 14.18
CA VAL A 10 -18.75 60.31 15.29
C VAL A 10 -17.87 59.11 14.92
N ARG A 11 -16.62 59.10 15.41
CA ARG A 11 -15.77 57.90 15.34
C ARG A 11 -16.15 56.96 16.48
N VAL A 12 -16.35 55.69 16.15
CA VAL A 12 -16.57 54.64 17.15
C VAL A 12 -15.31 54.51 18.02
N PRO A 13 -15.41 54.56 19.36
CA PRO A 13 -14.29 54.30 20.24
C PRO A 13 -13.74 52.88 20.09
N ALA A 14 -12.42 52.69 20.25
CA ALA A 14 -11.76 51.40 20.08
C ALA A 14 -12.23 50.29 21.06
N ASN A 15 -12.77 50.69 22.20
CA ASN A 15 -13.31 49.82 23.25
C ASN A 15 -14.86 49.83 23.30
N ALA A 16 -15.52 50.25 22.22
CA ALA A 16 -16.96 50.13 22.12
C ALA A 16 -17.39 48.65 22.21
N PHE A 17 -18.61 48.42 22.69
CA PHE A 17 -19.27 47.10 22.68
C PHE A 17 -20.52 47.17 21.80
N SER A 18 -20.96 46.03 21.26
CA SER A 18 -22.21 45.97 20.51
C SER A 18 -23.40 46.36 21.41
N SER A 19 -24.14 47.39 21.01
CA SER A 19 -25.26 47.93 21.79
C SER A 19 -26.13 48.87 20.93
N PHE A 20 -27.08 49.54 21.58
CA PHE A 20 -27.73 50.70 20.97
C PHE A 20 -26.75 51.87 20.87
N ILE A 21 -26.89 52.66 19.81
CA ILE A 21 -26.32 54.01 19.79
C ILE A 21 -27.27 54.89 20.59
N THR A 22 -26.77 55.50 21.66
CA THR A 22 -27.56 56.36 22.54
C THR A 22 -27.16 57.82 22.34
N VAL A 23 -28.13 58.67 22.08
CA VAL A 23 -27.97 60.13 22.01
C VAL A 23 -28.65 60.75 23.22
N VAL A 24 -27.87 61.46 24.03
CA VAL A 24 -28.38 62.23 25.18
C VAL A 24 -28.45 63.69 24.78
N LEU A 25 -29.66 64.25 24.77
CA LEU A 25 -29.89 65.66 24.48
C LEU A 25 -29.56 66.52 25.69
N THR A 26 -29.26 67.80 25.46
CA THR A 26 -29.06 68.79 26.53
C THR A 26 -30.28 68.95 27.44
N SER A 27 -31.47 68.58 26.95
CA SER A 27 -32.71 68.49 27.74
C SER A 27 -32.77 67.30 28.69
N GLY A 28 -31.75 66.43 28.70
CA GLY A 28 -31.73 65.17 29.46
C GLY A 28 -32.51 64.03 28.80
N ARG A 29 -33.19 64.28 27.67
CA ARG A 29 -33.89 63.24 26.91
C ARG A 29 -32.90 62.27 26.25
N VAL A 30 -33.17 60.98 26.39
CA VAL A 30 -32.36 59.89 25.82
C VAL A 30 -33.06 59.30 24.59
N LEU A 31 -32.34 59.19 23.49
CA LEU A 31 -32.80 58.55 22.25
C LEU A 31 -31.91 57.34 21.96
N ASN A 32 -32.50 56.19 21.67
CA ASN A 32 -31.77 54.98 21.29
C ASN A 32 -32.01 54.67 19.81
N SER A 33 -30.95 54.22 19.13
CA SER A 33 -31.07 53.71 17.76
C SER A 33 -32.00 52.50 17.73
N VAL A 34 -33.00 52.52 16.86
CA VAL A 34 -33.86 51.37 16.55
C VAL A 34 -33.82 51.14 15.05
N ASP A 35 -33.73 49.88 14.60
CA ASP A 35 -34.08 49.55 13.22
C ASP A 35 -35.61 49.46 13.08
N ALA A 36 -36.12 49.34 11.85
CA ALA A 36 -37.56 49.26 11.56
C ALA A 36 -38.28 48.03 12.16
N GLY A 37 -37.61 47.25 13.03
CA GLY A 37 -38.15 46.10 13.75
C GLY A 37 -37.71 46.00 15.22
N SER A 38 -37.19 47.08 15.82
CA SER A 38 -36.78 47.13 17.24
C SER A 38 -35.62 46.18 17.63
N ARG A 39 -34.64 46.00 16.73
CA ARG A 39 -33.38 45.31 17.02
C ARG A 39 -32.22 46.29 17.18
N ARG A 40 -31.18 45.85 17.91
CA ARG A 40 -29.91 46.58 18.06
C ARG A 40 -29.29 46.87 16.68
N VAL A 41 -28.83 48.10 16.48
CA VAL A 41 -28.35 48.58 15.17
C VAL A 41 -26.82 48.59 15.07
N PHE A 42 -26.11 48.66 16.20
CA PHE A 42 -24.65 48.78 16.20
C PHE A 42 -23.96 47.52 16.73
N PHE A 43 -23.14 46.92 15.87
CA PHE A 43 -22.32 45.75 16.16
C PHE A 43 -20.85 46.10 15.94
N VAL A 44 -20.03 45.83 16.95
CA VAL A 44 -18.58 45.95 16.83
C VAL A 44 -18.07 44.72 16.11
N GLN A 45 -17.31 44.92 15.04
CA GLN A 45 -16.68 43.84 14.31
C GLN A 45 -15.32 43.49 14.95
N PRO A 46 -14.96 42.21 14.98
CA PRO A 46 -13.63 41.79 15.38
C PRO A 46 -12.54 42.38 14.49
N ILE A 47 -11.38 42.66 15.08
CA ILE A 47 -10.21 43.15 14.35
C ILE A 47 -9.09 42.13 14.52
N VAL A 48 -8.51 41.68 13.40
CA VAL A 48 -7.31 40.84 13.40
C VAL A 48 -6.09 41.74 13.33
N THR A 49 -5.18 41.62 14.28
CA THR A 49 -3.91 42.38 14.32
C THR A 49 -2.71 41.56 13.90
N GLY A 50 -2.84 40.24 13.80
CA GLY A 50 -1.76 39.35 13.36
C GLY A 50 -2.08 37.89 13.66
N PHE A 51 -1.25 36.99 13.14
CA PHE A 51 -1.42 35.55 13.32
C PHE A 51 -0.08 34.82 13.25
N ASN A 52 0.02 33.68 13.93
CA ASN A 52 1.21 32.84 13.92
C ASN A 52 0.83 31.35 13.94
N PRO A 53 1.41 30.50 13.06
CA PRO A 53 2.36 30.84 11.99
C PRO A 53 1.72 31.66 10.85
N THR A 54 2.53 32.29 10.00
CA THR A 54 2.08 33.04 8.81
C THR A 54 1.80 32.15 7.61
N GLU A 55 2.21 30.89 7.68
CA GLU A 55 1.98 29.87 6.67
C GLU A 55 1.53 28.54 7.29
N GLY A 56 0.88 27.69 6.51
CA GLY A 56 0.47 26.39 7.01
C GLY A 56 -0.23 25.48 6.02
N VAL A 57 -0.47 24.26 6.47
CA VAL A 57 -1.05 23.16 5.70
C VAL A 57 -2.51 22.95 6.13
N PRO A 58 -3.45 22.83 5.18
CA PRO A 58 -4.86 22.55 5.48
C PRO A 58 -5.06 21.33 6.37
N ALA A 59 -5.96 21.47 7.34
CA ALA A 59 -6.34 20.47 8.35
C ALA A 59 -5.16 19.91 9.19
N VAL A 60 -4.03 20.62 9.21
CA VAL A 60 -2.84 20.31 10.02
C VAL A 60 -2.46 21.49 10.90
N THR A 61 -2.26 22.66 10.29
CA THR A 61 -1.72 23.82 11.01
C THR A 61 -2.78 24.45 11.91
N ALA A 62 -2.44 24.57 13.20
CA ALA A 62 -3.16 25.41 14.14
C ALA A 62 -2.55 26.82 14.10
N VAL A 63 -3.39 27.83 13.86
CA VAL A 63 -3.01 29.23 13.75
C VAL A 63 -3.53 29.98 14.97
N THR A 64 -2.64 30.61 15.71
CA THR A 64 -3.01 31.55 16.77
C THR A 64 -3.24 32.91 16.15
N ILE A 65 -4.47 33.38 16.19
CA ILE A 65 -4.91 34.68 15.66
C ILE A 65 -5.01 35.65 16.83
N THR A 66 -4.37 36.79 16.70
CA THR A 66 -4.37 37.89 17.67
C THR A 66 -5.23 39.04 17.18
N GLY A 67 -5.89 39.72 18.09
CA GLY A 67 -6.82 40.78 17.73
C GLY A 67 -7.58 41.39 18.91
N ARG A 68 -8.79 41.85 18.64
CA ARG A 68 -9.70 42.49 19.61
C ARG A 68 -11.14 42.10 19.32
N HIS A 69 -12.00 42.13 20.35
CA HIS A 69 -13.44 41.91 20.27
C HIS A 69 -13.85 40.50 19.86
N PHE A 70 -13.04 39.49 20.19
CA PHE A 70 -13.36 38.10 19.87
C PHE A 70 -14.40 37.47 20.82
N ARG A 71 -14.67 38.06 21.99
CA ARG A 71 -15.61 37.54 22.99
C ARG A 71 -16.85 38.41 23.22
N ASP A 72 -17.26 39.20 22.23
CA ASP A 72 -18.51 39.95 22.34
C ASP A 72 -19.71 38.99 22.39
N GLN A 73 -20.30 38.84 23.58
CA GLN A 73 -21.47 37.98 23.83
C GLN A 73 -22.70 38.38 23.01
N ARG A 74 -22.76 39.64 22.56
CA ARG A 74 -23.89 40.20 21.82
C ARG A 74 -23.72 40.08 20.31
N ASN A 75 -22.50 39.77 19.86
CA ASN A 75 -22.16 39.51 18.47
C ASN A 75 -21.10 38.40 18.37
N PRO A 76 -21.46 37.15 18.73
CA PRO A 76 -20.50 36.07 18.84
C PRO A 76 -19.83 35.76 17.49
N VAL A 77 -18.54 35.42 17.54
CA VAL A 77 -17.78 34.90 16.40
C VAL A 77 -18.35 33.55 15.99
N THR A 78 -18.65 33.39 14.71
CA THR A 78 -19.22 32.17 14.12
C THR A 78 -18.27 31.45 13.16
N ALA A 79 -17.28 32.15 12.61
CA ALA A 79 -16.25 31.54 11.79
C ALA A 79 -14.95 32.36 11.72
N VAL A 80 -13.85 31.67 11.45
CA VAL A 80 -12.59 32.26 10.97
C VAL A 80 -12.42 31.91 9.51
N LEU A 81 -12.17 32.89 8.66
CA LEU A 81 -12.05 32.71 7.23
C LEU A 81 -10.59 32.78 6.81
N PHE A 82 -10.15 31.74 6.12
CA PHE A 82 -8.87 31.71 5.40
C PHE A 82 -9.19 31.98 3.92
N GLY A 83 -9.12 33.25 3.52
CA GLY A 83 -9.69 33.71 2.26
C GLY A 83 -11.22 33.62 2.26
N THR A 84 -11.79 32.87 1.31
CA THR A 84 -13.24 32.67 1.20
C THR A 84 -13.77 31.50 2.02
N LEU A 85 -12.87 30.62 2.50
CA LEU A 85 -13.27 29.41 3.18
C LEU A 85 -13.32 29.59 4.70
N ALA A 86 -14.43 29.17 5.30
CA ALA A 86 -14.69 29.30 6.72
C ALA A 86 -14.30 28.04 7.52
N THR A 87 -13.51 28.23 8.57
CA THR A 87 -13.42 27.31 9.70
C THR A 87 -14.52 27.64 10.72
N THR A 88 -15.36 26.67 11.04
CA THR A 88 -16.42 26.81 12.07
C THR A 88 -16.11 25.93 13.27
N ALA A 89 -16.74 26.20 14.42
CA ALA A 89 -16.57 25.36 15.60
C ALA A 89 -17.02 23.90 15.37
N GLN A 90 -17.89 23.67 14.39
CA GLN A 90 -18.46 22.36 14.04
C GLN A 90 -17.69 21.63 12.93
N ASN A 91 -16.61 22.20 12.39
CA ASN A 91 -15.87 21.57 11.30
C ASN A 91 -15.23 20.25 11.74
N ALA A 92 -15.33 19.23 10.88
CA ALA A 92 -14.74 17.90 11.11
C ALA A 92 -13.20 17.90 11.13
N ASP A 93 -12.57 18.98 10.66
CA ASP A 93 -11.12 19.13 10.52
C ASP A 93 -10.48 19.95 11.63
N ARG A 94 -11.05 19.83 12.85
CA ARG A 94 -10.72 20.64 14.02
C ARG A 94 -11.12 22.10 13.77
N GLY A 95 -12.09 22.62 14.53
CA GLY A 95 -12.65 23.95 14.30
C GLY A 95 -11.76 25.11 14.78
N PHE A 96 -12.40 26.16 15.29
CA PHE A 96 -11.69 27.20 16.05
C PHE A 96 -12.17 27.24 17.50
N THR A 97 -11.34 27.79 18.38
CA THR A 97 -11.65 28.03 19.79
C THR A 97 -11.24 29.45 20.15
N ILE A 98 -12.13 30.17 20.83
CA ILE A 98 -11.87 31.53 21.28
C ILE A 98 -11.18 31.44 22.66
N LEU A 99 -9.88 31.73 22.70
CA LEU A 99 -9.07 31.62 23.92
C LEU A 99 -9.25 32.82 24.85
N SER A 100 -9.41 34.01 24.29
CA SER A 100 -9.65 35.26 25.02
C SER A 100 -10.34 36.27 24.11
N ASP A 101 -10.62 37.49 24.61
CA ASP A 101 -11.13 38.57 23.75
C ASP A 101 -10.10 39.02 22.69
N THR A 102 -8.83 38.67 22.87
CA THR A 102 -7.74 39.08 21.99
C THR A 102 -7.05 37.92 21.28
N GLN A 103 -7.47 36.67 21.52
CA GLN A 103 -6.87 35.48 20.91
C GLN A 103 -7.91 34.42 20.49
N ILE A 104 -7.74 33.92 19.27
CA ILE A 104 -8.44 32.76 18.72
C ILE A 104 -7.40 31.72 18.30
N LEU A 105 -7.63 30.44 18.61
CA LEU A 105 -6.92 29.32 18.00
C LEU A 105 -7.80 28.76 16.88
N ALA A 106 -7.32 28.75 15.64
CA ALA A 106 -8.08 28.28 14.49
C ALA A 106 -7.25 27.30 13.66
N TYR A 107 -7.84 26.19 13.24
CA TYR A 107 -7.20 25.30 12.27
C TYR A 107 -7.54 25.72 10.84
N VAL A 108 -6.54 25.68 9.96
CA VAL A 108 -6.68 25.96 8.53
C VAL A 108 -7.64 24.93 7.92
N PRO A 109 -8.78 25.32 7.34
CA PRO A 109 -9.74 24.36 6.77
C PRO A 109 -9.27 23.79 5.42
N ARG A 110 -9.79 22.61 5.04
CA ARG A 110 -9.51 21.94 3.76
C ARG A 110 -9.96 22.77 2.56
N GLY A 111 -9.07 23.00 1.60
CA GLY A 111 -9.37 23.84 0.43
C GLY A 111 -9.23 25.34 0.68
N ALA A 112 -8.65 25.73 1.83
CA ALA A 112 -8.21 27.11 2.04
C ALA A 112 -7.23 27.52 0.93
N VAL A 113 -7.24 28.81 0.61
CA VAL A 113 -6.34 29.43 -0.37
C VAL A 113 -5.55 30.53 0.31
N SER A 114 -4.33 30.80 -0.19
CA SER A 114 -3.50 31.89 0.34
C SER A 114 -4.23 33.22 0.23
N ALA A 115 -4.53 33.84 1.36
CA ALA A 115 -5.29 35.08 1.47
C ALA A 115 -5.21 35.66 2.88
N PRO A 116 -5.55 36.94 3.07
CA PRO A 116 -5.80 37.51 4.39
C PRO A 116 -6.87 36.75 5.19
N ILE A 117 -6.73 36.75 6.52
CA ILE A 117 -7.67 36.13 7.45
C ILE A 117 -8.74 37.15 7.84
N SER A 118 -10.01 36.74 7.86
CA SER A 118 -11.10 37.56 8.41
C SER A 118 -11.95 36.77 9.40
N ILE A 119 -12.72 37.47 10.23
CA ILE A 119 -13.56 36.86 11.26
C ILE A 119 -15.02 37.19 10.97
N ARG A 120 -15.88 36.17 10.94
CA ARG A 120 -17.33 36.36 10.78
C ARG A 120 -18.04 36.27 12.12
N THR A 121 -19.00 37.17 12.31
CA THR A 121 -19.85 37.21 13.50
C THR A 121 -21.30 36.91 13.15
N ALA A 122 -22.13 36.61 14.16
CA ALA A 122 -23.55 36.33 13.97
C ALA A 122 -24.32 37.51 13.35
N PHE A 123 -23.88 38.74 13.62
CA PHE A 123 -24.45 39.97 13.09
C PHE A 123 -23.36 40.84 12.47
N GLY A 124 -23.69 41.63 11.45
CA GLY A 124 -22.73 42.54 10.80
C GLY A 124 -21.77 41.90 9.77
N GLY A 125 -21.82 40.58 9.57
CA GLY A 125 -21.07 39.88 8.51
C GLY A 125 -19.60 39.61 8.85
N ASN A 126 -18.73 39.71 7.84
CA ASN A 126 -17.28 39.55 8.00
C ASN A 126 -16.67 40.86 8.50
N GLY A 127 -15.81 40.75 9.51
CA GLY A 127 -14.93 41.82 9.95
C GLY A 127 -13.89 42.21 8.90
N PRO A 128 -13.14 43.30 9.13
CA PRO A 128 -11.99 43.63 8.29
C PRO A 128 -11.03 42.46 8.20
N ALA A 129 -10.46 42.27 7.01
CA ALA A 129 -9.38 41.30 6.83
C ALA A 129 -8.11 41.77 7.56
N SER A 130 -7.25 40.81 7.93
CA SER A 130 -5.90 41.09 8.39
C SER A 130 -5.10 41.86 7.33
N GLU A 131 -4.10 42.62 7.77
CA GLU A 131 -3.19 43.30 6.85
C GLU A 131 -2.30 42.29 6.10
N ASP A 132 -1.79 41.30 6.82
CA ASP A 132 -0.95 40.25 6.23
C ASP A 132 -1.79 39.14 5.59
N THR A 133 -1.20 38.51 4.57
CA THR A 133 -1.72 37.31 3.91
C THR A 133 -1.24 36.05 4.63
N PHE A 134 -2.15 35.12 4.92
CA PHE A 134 -1.78 33.78 5.34
C PHE A 134 -1.45 32.94 4.11
N THR A 135 -0.27 32.31 4.08
CA THR A 135 0.15 31.46 2.97
C THR A 135 -0.30 30.02 3.21
N VAL A 136 -1.14 29.50 2.31
CA VAL A 136 -1.52 28.09 2.32
C VAL A 136 -0.50 27.31 1.51
N ASN A 137 0.22 26.42 2.19
CA ASN A 137 1.16 25.52 1.55
C ASN A 137 0.41 24.32 0.97
N ALA A 138 0.65 24.06 -0.32
CA ALA A 138 0.19 22.85 -0.97
C ALA A 138 0.88 21.61 -0.38
N PHE A 139 0.34 20.44 -0.64
CA PHE A 139 0.98 19.16 -0.34
C PHE A 139 1.08 18.34 -1.62
N VAL A 140 2.13 17.54 -1.70
CA VAL A 140 2.23 16.42 -2.64
C VAL A 140 1.63 15.22 -1.93
N THR A 141 0.71 14.54 -2.61
CA THR A 141 0.09 13.33 -2.07
C THR A 141 1.16 12.27 -1.81
N GLY A 142 1.00 11.57 -0.69
CA GLY A 142 1.75 10.37 -0.37
C GLY A 142 1.26 9.21 -1.22
N GLY A 143 1.59 8.01 -0.77
CA GLY A 143 1.25 6.84 -1.54
C GLY A 143 1.79 5.53 -1.06
N ILE A 144 1.89 4.57 -1.98
CA ILE A 144 2.50 3.26 -1.72
C ILE A 144 3.47 2.92 -2.84
N ARG A 145 4.53 2.16 -2.50
CA ARG A 145 5.48 1.62 -3.47
C ARG A 145 6.13 0.33 -3.02
N PHE A 146 6.55 -0.52 -3.94
CA PHE A 146 7.41 -1.64 -3.59
C PHE A 146 8.89 -1.20 -3.61
N VAL A 147 9.66 -1.62 -2.60
CA VAL A 147 11.08 -1.26 -2.45
C VAL A 147 11.94 -2.51 -2.60
N ALA A 148 12.93 -2.43 -3.50
CA ALA A 148 13.96 -3.45 -3.70
C ALA A 148 13.38 -4.88 -3.84
N ALA A 149 12.31 -5.02 -4.62
CA ALA A 149 11.74 -6.33 -4.90
C ALA A 149 12.72 -7.09 -5.81
N ASP A 150 13.37 -8.11 -5.26
CA ASP A 150 13.99 -9.14 -6.10
C ASP A 150 12.87 -9.76 -6.94
N LEU A 151 13.01 -9.70 -8.27
CA LEU A 151 12.03 -10.19 -9.24
C LEU A 151 12.36 -11.60 -9.74
N SER A 152 13.33 -12.26 -9.11
CA SER A 152 13.67 -13.64 -9.42
C SER A 152 12.44 -14.53 -9.29
N PRO A 153 12.30 -15.56 -10.16
CA PRO A 153 11.12 -16.39 -10.16
C PRO A 153 10.87 -17.08 -8.82
N VAL A 154 9.59 -17.34 -8.55
CA VAL A 154 9.17 -18.25 -7.48
C VAL A 154 8.91 -19.61 -8.09
N TYR A 155 9.52 -20.63 -7.52
CA TYR A 155 9.39 -22.00 -8.01
C TYR A 155 8.16 -22.69 -7.45
N GLU A 156 7.43 -23.42 -8.29
CA GLU A 156 6.28 -24.22 -7.90
C GLU A 156 6.69 -25.29 -6.88
N ASN A 157 5.74 -25.68 -6.02
CA ASN A 157 5.95 -26.58 -4.88
C ASN A 157 6.92 -26.07 -3.79
N ALA A 158 7.57 -24.91 -3.99
CA ALA A 158 8.32 -24.26 -2.93
C ALA A 158 7.36 -23.90 -1.78
N SER A 159 7.59 -24.56 -0.65
CA SER A 159 6.78 -24.44 0.55
C SER A 159 7.68 -23.98 1.69
N ALA A 160 7.31 -22.87 2.32
CA ALA A 160 7.88 -22.46 3.59
C ALA A 160 6.77 -22.51 4.63
N SER A 161 6.89 -23.37 5.65
CA SER A 161 6.02 -23.21 6.82
C SER A 161 6.38 -21.89 7.52
N ILE A 162 5.41 -21.20 8.09
CA ILE A 162 5.69 -20.13 9.05
C ILE A 162 5.08 -20.59 10.36
N LEU A 163 5.92 -21.11 11.26
CA LEU A 163 5.47 -21.46 12.60
C LEU A 163 5.54 -20.22 13.49
N VAL A 164 4.39 -19.67 13.84
CA VAL A 164 4.32 -18.62 14.86
C VAL A 164 4.22 -19.31 16.23
N ARG A 165 5.26 -19.12 17.05
CA ARG A 165 5.29 -19.40 18.51
C ARG A 165 5.53 -20.87 18.92
N ASN A 166 6.63 -21.50 18.48
CA ASN A 166 7.33 -22.62 19.19
C ASN A 166 8.65 -23.08 18.51
N GLY A 167 9.49 -22.14 18.07
CA GLY A 167 10.89 -22.45 17.74
C GLY A 167 11.12 -23.29 16.48
N GLN A 168 10.90 -22.69 15.31
CA GLN A 168 11.71 -22.94 14.12
C GLN A 168 11.68 -21.68 13.23
N ILE A 169 12.87 -21.24 12.78
CA ILE A 169 13.04 -20.09 11.89
C ILE A 169 12.89 -20.59 10.46
N LEU A 170 12.01 -19.96 9.69
CA LEU A 170 11.82 -20.29 8.29
C LEU A 170 11.93 -19.04 7.41
N THR A 171 12.52 -19.27 6.24
CA THR A 171 12.73 -18.30 5.17
C THR A 171 11.50 -18.31 4.26
N PRO A 172 10.82 -17.17 4.03
CA PRO A 172 9.74 -17.11 3.07
C PRO A 172 10.27 -17.47 1.68
N VAL A 173 9.40 -18.02 0.83
CA VAL A 173 9.73 -18.33 -0.57
C VAL A 173 10.08 -17.05 -1.32
N ARG A 174 9.37 -15.96 -0.99
CA ARG A 174 9.71 -14.61 -1.45
C ARG A 174 9.25 -13.57 -0.43
N ALA A 175 9.99 -12.47 -0.34
CA ALA A 175 9.63 -11.33 0.48
C ALA A 175 9.63 -10.04 -0.36
N PHE A 176 8.71 -9.14 -0.03
CA PHE A 176 8.58 -7.83 -0.61
C PHE A 176 8.52 -6.80 0.51
N ASN A 177 9.12 -5.64 0.30
CA ASN A 177 8.93 -4.50 1.19
C ASN A 177 7.98 -3.51 0.51
N LEU A 178 6.80 -3.36 1.08
CA LEU A 178 5.86 -2.31 0.69
C LEU A 178 6.12 -1.09 1.56
N GLN A 179 6.44 0.04 0.96
CA GLN A 179 6.64 1.29 1.67
C GLN A 179 5.43 2.19 1.48
N LEU A 180 4.91 2.74 2.59
CA LEU A 180 4.06 3.92 2.54
C LEU A 180 4.94 5.10 2.17
N ARG A 181 4.68 5.72 1.02
CA ARG A 181 5.35 6.95 0.60
C ARG A 181 4.76 8.12 1.36
N PRO A 182 5.60 8.99 1.93
CA PRO A 182 5.14 10.13 2.71
C PRO A 182 4.41 11.11 1.80
N ALA A 183 3.25 11.60 2.23
CA ALA A 183 2.80 12.89 1.73
C ALA A 183 3.81 13.95 2.16
N THR A 184 4.04 14.97 1.35
CA THR A 184 5.03 16.01 1.67
C THR A 184 4.43 17.40 1.54
N GLN A 185 4.85 18.31 2.40
CA GLN A 185 4.54 19.72 2.25
C GLN A 185 5.28 20.24 1.02
N SER A 186 4.64 21.05 0.20
CA SER A 186 5.29 21.79 -0.90
C SER A 186 6.07 22.98 -0.35
N ASN A 187 6.88 22.76 0.69
CA ASN A 187 7.89 23.68 1.17
C ASN A 187 9.23 23.28 0.53
N GLY A 188 10.21 24.19 0.46
CA GLY A 188 11.51 23.90 -0.16
C GLY A 188 12.26 22.68 0.42
N ASN A 189 11.80 22.14 1.56
CA ASN A 189 12.35 21.00 2.26
C ASN A 189 11.52 19.70 2.10
N ASN A 190 10.42 19.69 1.34
CA ASN A 190 9.50 18.56 1.18
C ASN A 190 9.18 17.82 2.49
N THR A 191 8.82 18.57 3.53
CA THR A 191 8.67 18.02 4.88
C THR A 191 7.59 16.90 4.90
N PRO A 192 7.91 15.68 5.38
CA PRO A 192 6.95 14.58 5.44
C PRO A 192 5.74 14.86 6.34
N ILE A 193 4.58 14.37 5.91
CA ILE A 193 3.30 14.47 6.61
C ILE A 193 2.77 13.05 6.88
N ALA A 194 2.64 12.71 8.16
CA ALA A 194 2.03 11.47 8.61
C ALA A 194 0.55 11.37 8.21
N PRO A 195 0.02 10.15 7.96
CA PRO A 195 -1.42 9.95 7.80
C PRO A 195 -2.18 10.51 9.00
N ARG A 196 -3.14 11.41 8.79
CA ARG A 196 -3.88 12.05 9.89
C ARG A 196 -5.02 11.16 10.39
N ARG A 197 -5.46 10.24 9.54
CA ARG A 197 -6.48 9.23 9.80
C ARG A 197 -6.01 7.89 9.24
N SER A 198 -6.79 6.84 9.50
CA SER A 198 -6.43 5.50 9.07
C SER A 198 -6.44 5.35 7.55
N VAL A 199 -5.54 4.51 7.05
CA VAL A 199 -5.41 4.14 5.63
C VAL A 199 -5.42 2.62 5.51
N ASP A 200 -6.37 2.09 4.74
CA ASP A 200 -6.51 0.66 4.46
C ASP A 200 -5.90 0.34 3.10
N VAL A 201 -4.90 -0.54 3.12
CA VAL A 201 -4.19 -1.01 1.93
C VAL A 201 -4.53 -2.47 1.72
N THR A 202 -5.00 -2.79 0.52
CA THR A 202 -5.21 -4.18 0.08
C THR A 202 -4.06 -4.58 -0.82
N VAL A 203 -3.49 -5.75 -0.53
CA VAL A 203 -2.49 -6.40 -1.37
C VAL A 203 -3.14 -7.63 -1.96
N ALA A 204 -3.07 -7.77 -3.27
CA ALA A 204 -3.62 -8.89 -4.03
C ALA A 204 -2.55 -9.48 -4.94
N LEU A 205 -2.54 -10.80 -5.04
CA LEU A 205 -1.74 -11.54 -6.00
C LEU A 205 -2.67 -12.12 -7.07
N ASN A 206 -2.40 -11.74 -8.31
CA ASN A 206 -3.13 -12.20 -9.48
C ASN A 206 -2.19 -12.96 -10.41
N ALA A 207 -2.70 -13.96 -11.12
CA ALA A 207 -1.97 -14.64 -12.18
C ALA A 207 -2.67 -14.40 -13.52
N THR A 208 -1.89 -14.21 -14.57
CA THR A 208 -2.42 -14.23 -15.94
C THR A 208 -2.49 -15.68 -16.41
N VAL A 209 -3.63 -16.33 -16.15
CA VAL A 209 -3.89 -17.71 -16.55
C VAL A 209 -4.82 -17.77 -17.76
N LEU A 210 -4.53 -18.72 -18.67
CA LEU A 210 -5.40 -19.02 -19.82
C LEU A 210 -6.78 -19.48 -19.35
N ALA A 211 -7.83 -18.98 -20.01
CA ALA A 211 -9.21 -19.34 -19.69
C ALA A 211 -9.40 -20.87 -19.77
N GLY A 212 -9.95 -21.47 -18.71
CA GLY A 212 -10.16 -22.92 -18.60
C GLY A 212 -9.07 -23.68 -17.84
N THR A 213 -7.99 -23.03 -17.41
CA THR A 213 -6.97 -23.64 -16.54
C THR A 213 -7.30 -23.43 -15.06
N SER A 214 -7.17 -24.48 -14.25
CA SER A 214 -7.31 -24.39 -12.78
C SER A 214 -5.91 -24.34 -12.17
N GLN A 215 -5.56 -23.23 -11.53
CA GLN A 215 -4.27 -23.08 -10.85
C GLN A 215 -4.50 -22.57 -9.42
N VAL A 216 -3.81 -23.18 -8.47
CA VAL A 216 -3.78 -22.69 -7.08
C VAL A 216 -2.77 -21.54 -7.02
N LEU A 217 -3.25 -20.36 -6.63
CA LEU A 217 -2.37 -19.20 -6.47
C LEU A 217 -1.47 -19.34 -5.23
N PRO A 218 -0.28 -18.72 -5.26
CA PRO A 218 0.56 -18.60 -4.08
C PRO A 218 -0.18 -17.94 -2.91
N VAL A 219 0.19 -18.31 -1.69
CA VAL A 219 -0.33 -17.65 -0.48
C VAL A 219 0.50 -16.42 -0.16
N ILE A 220 -0.17 -15.27 0.00
CA ILE A 220 0.45 -14.01 0.41
C ILE A 220 -0.06 -13.53 1.77
N GLN A 221 0.83 -12.96 2.57
CA GLN A 221 0.49 -12.40 3.87
C GLN A 221 1.50 -11.34 4.33
N LEU A 222 1.14 -10.57 5.37
CA LEU A 222 2.12 -9.78 6.13
C LEU A 222 3.16 -10.70 6.75
N ASP A 223 4.42 -10.29 6.81
CA ASP A 223 5.46 -11.06 7.50
C ASP A 223 5.18 -11.08 9.01
N PRO A 224 4.79 -12.23 9.60
CA PRO A 224 4.44 -12.29 11.01
C PRO A 224 5.67 -12.21 11.93
N ARG A 225 6.89 -12.26 11.37
CA ARG A 225 8.14 -12.08 12.12
C ARG A 225 8.37 -10.62 12.49
N VAL A 226 7.73 -9.68 11.79
CA VAL A 226 7.90 -8.24 11.99
C VAL A 226 6.59 -7.65 12.49
N ARG A 227 6.54 -7.34 13.78
CA ARG A 227 5.42 -6.58 14.36
C ARG A 227 5.64 -5.10 14.09
N ILE A 228 4.73 -4.48 13.32
CA ILE A 228 4.76 -3.05 13.05
C ILE A 228 3.69 -2.37 13.89
N ASP A 229 4.11 -1.47 14.77
CA ASP A 229 3.17 -0.72 15.61
C ASP A 229 2.25 0.14 14.76
N GLY A 230 0.94 -0.03 14.95
CA GLY A 230 -0.08 0.70 14.22
C GLY A 230 -0.42 0.15 12.84
N VAL A 231 0.11 -1.02 12.48
CA VAL A 231 -0.39 -1.80 11.35
C VAL A 231 -1.19 -2.96 11.91
N THR A 232 -2.45 -3.09 11.49
CA THR A 232 -3.33 -4.17 11.94
C THR A 232 -3.95 -4.87 10.73
N LEU A 233 -3.94 -6.20 10.73
CA LEU A 233 -4.64 -6.98 9.73
C LEU A 233 -6.17 -6.77 9.88
N VAL A 234 -6.85 -6.44 8.79
CA VAL A 234 -8.30 -6.21 8.75
C VAL A 234 -9.02 -7.42 8.20
N ARG A 235 -8.51 -7.99 7.11
CA ARG A 235 -9.01 -9.21 6.48
C ARG A 235 -7.86 -9.92 5.76
N ALA A 236 -7.96 -11.23 5.62
CA ALA A 236 -7.03 -12.03 4.84
C ALA A 236 -7.76 -13.18 4.14
N SER A 237 -7.28 -13.50 2.96
CA SER A 237 -7.58 -14.70 2.18
C SER A 237 -6.27 -15.21 1.58
N SER A 238 -6.30 -16.35 0.89
CA SER A 238 -5.08 -16.97 0.35
C SER A 238 -4.29 -16.03 -0.57
N ASN A 239 -4.95 -15.32 -1.48
CA ASN A 239 -4.31 -14.49 -2.51
C ASN A 239 -4.53 -12.98 -2.32
N ASN A 240 -5.18 -12.56 -1.24
CA ASN A 240 -5.27 -11.13 -0.90
C ASN A 240 -5.38 -10.92 0.60
N PHE A 241 -4.88 -9.80 1.08
CA PHE A 241 -5.11 -9.36 2.45
C PHE A 241 -5.22 -7.83 2.49
N THR A 242 -5.89 -7.34 3.52
CA THR A 242 -5.99 -5.90 3.79
C THR A 242 -5.49 -5.64 5.18
N PHE A 243 -4.64 -4.62 5.30
CA PHE A 243 -4.18 -4.11 6.58
C PHE A 243 -4.50 -2.63 6.68
N ARG A 244 -4.66 -2.18 7.92
CA ARG A 244 -4.92 -0.80 8.29
C ARG A 244 -3.68 -0.19 8.90
N ILE A 245 -3.27 0.95 8.36
CA ILE A 245 -2.27 1.84 8.95
C ILE A 245 -3.02 2.85 9.81
N ALA A 246 -2.68 2.94 11.09
CA ALA A 246 -3.28 3.88 12.03
C ALA A 246 -2.87 5.33 11.73
N ALA A 247 -3.63 6.27 12.28
CA ALA A 247 -3.27 7.69 12.26
C ALA A 247 -1.94 7.97 13.00
N GLY A 248 -1.23 9.01 12.56
CA GLY A 248 -0.02 9.54 13.20
C GLY A 248 1.23 8.65 13.05
N ARG A 249 1.21 7.68 12.12
CA ARG A 249 2.33 6.76 11.91
C ARG A 249 3.44 7.38 11.08
N ASP A 250 4.62 6.77 11.17
CA ASP A 250 5.78 7.18 10.38
C ASP A 250 5.37 7.30 8.90
N PRO A 251 5.58 8.48 8.28
CA PRO A 251 5.21 8.69 6.89
C PRO A 251 6.08 7.89 5.91
N ASN A 252 7.19 7.27 6.36
CA ASN A 252 8.07 6.37 5.60
C ASN A 252 8.01 4.91 6.09
N LEU A 253 6.84 4.47 6.54
CA LEU A 253 6.65 3.13 7.07
C LEU A 253 6.92 2.03 6.04
N THR A 254 7.79 1.07 6.39
CA THR A 254 8.05 -0.13 5.59
C THR A 254 7.30 -1.32 6.16
N ILE A 255 6.58 -2.04 5.30
CA ILE A 255 5.68 -3.14 5.61
C ILE A 255 6.16 -4.39 4.84
N PRO A 256 6.76 -5.37 5.53
CA PRO A 256 7.21 -6.59 4.90
C PRO A 256 6.02 -7.51 4.60
N ILE A 257 6.02 -8.02 3.38
CA ILE A 257 5.03 -8.93 2.81
C ILE A 257 5.77 -10.18 2.36
N VAL A 258 5.17 -11.35 2.57
CA VAL A 258 5.80 -12.63 2.22
C VAL A 258 4.88 -13.51 1.40
N VAL A 259 5.48 -14.26 0.49
CA VAL A 259 4.91 -15.43 -0.17
C VAL A 259 5.41 -16.66 0.58
N THR A 260 4.49 -17.46 1.11
CA THR A 260 4.83 -18.64 1.94
C THR A 260 4.61 -19.97 1.25
N TYR A 261 3.82 -19.96 0.19
CA TYR A 261 3.52 -21.13 -0.60
C TYR A 261 3.43 -20.69 -2.05
N ALA A 262 4.15 -21.34 -2.95
CA ALA A 262 4.20 -20.98 -4.36
C ALA A 262 2.98 -21.45 -5.17
N GLY A 263 2.04 -22.16 -4.56
CA GLY A 263 1.00 -22.88 -5.30
C GLY A 263 1.46 -24.29 -5.68
N ASN A 264 0.50 -25.15 -5.95
CA ASN A 264 0.69 -26.47 -6.57
C ASN A 264 -0.40 -26.56 -7.64
N ASP A 265 -0.01 -26.84 -8.88
CA ASP A 265 -0.98 -27.25 -9.88
C ASP A 265 -1.09 -28.79 -9.83
N ASN A 266 -2.31 -29.31 -9.85
CA ASN A 266 -2.48 -30.77 -9.89
C ASN A 266 -2.10 -31.34 -11.28
N ALA A 267 -1.35 -30.58 -12.09
CA ALA A 267 -0.97 -31.00 -13.42
C ALA A 267 0.12 -32.08 -13.29
N PRO A 268 0.01 -33.21 -13.99
CA PRO A 268 1.03 -34.24 -13.95
C PRO A 268 2.34 -33.68 -14.53
N PRO A 269 3.52 -34.07 -13.97
CA PRO A 269 4.81 -33.63 -14.47
C PRO A 269 4.95 -33.95 -15.95
N VAL A 270 5.18 -32.92 -16.77
CA VAL A 270 5.36 -33.06 -18.21
C VAL A 270 6.84 -33.24 -18.51
N ALA A 271 7.21 -34.32 -19.18
CA ALA A 271 8.59 -34.51 -19.62
C ALA A 271 8.96 -33.46 -20.67
N GLN A 272 9.82 -32.49 -20.32
CA GLN A 272 10.44 -31.59 -21.30
C GLN A 272 11.57 -32.31 -22.02
N GLY A 273 11.24 -32.84 -23.19
CA GLY A 273 12.20 -33.15 -24.24
C GLY A 273 11.52 -32.93 -25.58
N VAL A 274 11.92 -31.89 -26.32
CA VAL A 274 11.62 -31.60 -27.75
C VAL A 274 10.12 -31.57 -28.17
N LEU A 275 9.19 -31.84 -27.27
CA LEU A 275 7.79 -32.16 -27.58
C LEU A 275 6.76 -31.26 -26.88
N SER A 276 7.14 -30.04 -26.48
CA SER A 276 6.14 -29.01 -26.13
C SER A 276 5.24 -28.78 -27.34
N GLY A 277 3.93 -29.00 -27.20
CA GLY A 277 2.96 -28.94 -28.30
C GLY A 277 2.87 -30.20 -29.17
N ALA A 278 3.59 -31.28 -28.86
CA ALA A 278 3.43 -32.55 -29.56
C ALA A 278 2.19 -33.31 -29.05
N THR A 279 1.47 -33.95 -29.98
CA THR A 279 0.40 -34.89 -29.64
C THR A 279 1.02 -36.26 -29.42
N ASP A 280 0.80 -36.85 -28.24
CA ASP A 280 1.16 -38.25 -28.01
C ASP A 280 0.43 -39.13 -29.06
N PRO A 281 1.16 -39.84 -29.93
CA PRO A 281 0.56 -40.61 -31.01
C PRO A 281 -0.21 -41.85 -30.54
N VAL A 282 -0.05 -42.28 -29.28
CA VAL A 282 -0.73 -43.44 -28.69
C VAL A 282 -2.02 -43.03 -28.00
N THR A 283 -2.00 -41.91 -27.27
CA THR A 283 -3.15 -41.45 -26.49
C THR A 283 -3.96 -40.35 -27.19
N GLY A 284 -3.40 -39.72 -28.24
CA GLY A 284 -4.00 -38.56 -28.91
C GLY A 284 -3.96 -37.27 -28.08
N THR A 285 -3.31 -37.31 -26.91
CA THR A 285 -3.28 -36.18 -25.97
C THR A 285 -2.18 -35.21 -26.36
N THR A 286 -2.54 -33.96 -26.63
CA THR A 286 -1.58 -32.87 -26.84
C THR A 286 -0.93 -32.54 -25.51
N ILE A 287 0.40 -32.63 -25.47
CA ILE A 287 1.18 -32.15 -24.32
C ILE A 287 0.94 -30.64 -24.23
N PRO A 288 0.39 -30.12 -23.11
CA PRO A 288 0.13 -28.69 -22.96
C PRO A 288 1.41 -27.90 -23.23
N ALA A 289 1.28 -26.80 -24.00
CA ALA A 289 2.35 -25.80 -24.04
C ALA A 289 2.65 -25.37 -22.59
N ASP A 290 3.93 -25.21 -22.30
CA ASP A 290 4.48 -24.93 -20.97
C ASP A 290 3.61 -24.05 -20.05
N ASN A 291 3.26 -24.58 -18.87
CA ASN A 291 2.84 -23.74 -17.75
C ASN A 291 4.04 -23.08 -17.04
N SER A 292 5.28 -23.32 -17.51
CA SER A 292 6.48 -22.72 -16.94
C SER A 292 6.57 -21.24 -17.33
N GLY A 293 6.40 -20.35 -16.34
CA GLY A 293 6.54 -18.90 -16.54
C GLY A 293 5.23 -18.14 -16.45
N VAL A 294 4.29 -18.58 -15.60
CA VAL A 294 3.05 -17.84 -15.35
C VAL A 294 3.40 -16.47 -14.74
N PRO A 295 3.06 -15.36 -15.42
CA PRO A 295 3.27 -14.03 -14.84
C PRO A 295 2.35 -13.85 -13.64
N LEU A 296 2.94 -13.55 -12.50
CA LEU A 296 2.25 -13.13 -11.29
C LEU A 296 2.36 -11.62 -11.17
N THR A 297 1.23 -10.98 -10.86
CA THR A 297 1.15 -9.56 -10.55
C THR A 297 0.78 -9.40 -9.08
N LEU A 298 1.72 -8.87 -8.30
CA LEU A 298 1.46 -8.42 -6.94
C LEU A 298 1.04 -6.94 -6.99
N ARG A 299 -0.21 -6.68 -6.61
CA ARG A 299 -0.79 -5.34 -6.59
C ARG A 299 -1.03 -4.91 -5.16
N ALA A 300 -0.46 -3.78 -4.75
CA ALA A 300 -0.86 -3.07 -3.55
C ALA A 300 -1.73 -1.88 -3.94
N GLN A 301 -2.83 -1.64 -3.22
CA GLN A 301 -3.75 -0.54 -3.49
C GLN A 301 -4.29 0.07 -2.21
N ILE A 302 -4.33 1.40 -2.14
CA ILE A 302 -5.07 2.14 -1.12
C ILE A 302 -6.55 1.99 -1.42
N THR A 303 -7.21 1.08 -0.70
CA THR A 303 -8.62 0.73 -0.94
C THR A 303 -9.59 1.61 -0.17
N ALA A 304 -9.18 2.12 1.00
CA ALA A 304 -9.98 3.07 1.76
C ALA A 304 -9.07 3.94 2.64
N SER A 305 -9.03 5.23 2.35
CA SER A 305 -8.34 6.22 3.16
C SER A 305 -9.36 7.14 3.80
N ALA A 306 -9.30 7.29 5.12
CA ALA A 306 -10.02 8.34 5.82
C ALA A 306 -9.33 9.72 5.65
N ASP A 307 -8.18 9.74 4.99
CA ASP A 307 -7.35 10.91 4.67
C ASP A 307 -7.07 10.99 3.16
N THR A 308 -8.12 11.01 2.35
CA THR A 308 -8.06 10.95 0.86
C THR A 308 -7.28 12.09 0.21
N GLU A 309 -7.02 13.16 0.94
CA GLU A 309 -6.19 14.27 0.47
C GLU A 309 -4.72 13.89 0.46
N LEU A 310 -4.21 13.34 1.56
CA LEU A 310 -2.80 12.97 1.66
C LEU A 310 -2.55 11.59 1.04
N TYR A 311 -3.53 10.69 1.12
CA TYR A 311 -3.42 9.31 0.64
C TYR A 311 -4.69 8.97 -0.16
N PRO A 312 -4.70 9.26 -1.47
CA PRO A 312 -5.89 9.11 -2.29
C PRO A 312 -6.31 7.64 -2.44
N ASN A 313 -7.63 7.42 -2.50
CA ASN A 313 -8.16 6.10 -2.81
C ASN A 313 -7.78 5.70 -4.24
N ASN A 314 -7.63 4.40 -4.46
CA ASN A 314 -7.27 3.79 -5.73
C ASN A 314 -5.86 4.11 -6.22
N GLU A 315 -5.02 4.77 -5.42
CA GLU A 315 -3.59 4.73 -5.67
C GLU A 315 -3.10 3.29 -5.51
N PHE A 316 -2.34 2.82 -6.49
CA PHE A 316 -1.86 1.46 -6.52
C PHE A 316 -0.43 1.40 -7.04
N GLU A 317 0.26 0.33 -6.68
CA GLU A 317 1.52 -0.04 -7.30
C GLU A 317 1.52 -1.55 -7.57
N GLU A 318 2.18 -1.94 -8.65
CA GLU A 318 2.24 -3.31 -9.13
C GLU A 318 3.68 -3.73 -9.37
N VAL A 319 3.97 -4.98 -9.03
CA VAL A 319 5.22 -5.65 -9.36
C VAL A 319 4.89 -6.98 -10.01
N GLN A 320 5.62 -7.30 -11.07
CA GLN A 320 5.48 -8.57 -11.78
C GLN A 320 6.70 -9.46 -11.52
N PHE A 321 6.44 -10.74 -11.33
CA PHE A 321 7.46 -11.79 -11.24
C PHE A 321 6.88 -13.09 -11.77
N ASN A 322 7.75 -14.01 -12.17
CA ASN A 322 7.31 -15.26 -12.77
C ASN A 322 7.14 -16.36 -11.71
N ARG A 323 6.13 -17.18 -11.91
CA ARG A 323 6.06 -18.50 -11.30
C ARG A 323 6.64 -19.53 -12.29
N LEU A 324 7.63 -20.30 -11.85
CA LEU A 324 8.25 -21.34 -12.67
C LEU A 324 7.95 -22.71 -12.10
N ASP A 325 7.47 -23.58 -12.97
CA ASP A 325 7.32 -24.99 -12.65
C ASP A 325 8.68 -25.70 -12.65
N ILE A 326 8.98 -26.50 -11.60
CA ILE A 326 10.15 -27.40 -11.56
C ILE A 326 9.71 -28.86 -11.76
N HIS A 327 8.88 -29.15 -12.77
CA HIS A 327 8.61 -30.54 -13.13
C HIS A 327 9.53 -31.11 -14.23
N THR A 328 10.56 -30.37 -14.66
CA THR A 328 11.34 -30.74 -15.86
C THR A 328 12.84 -30.88 -15.63
N PHE A 329 13.36 -32.08 -15.90
CA PHE A 329 14.80 -32.35 -16.07
C PHE A 329 15.04 -32.76 -17.53
N ALA A 330 15.74 -31.91 -18.29
CA ALA A 330 16.06 -32.17 -19.69
C ALA A 330 17.38 -32.96 -19.82
N THR A 331 17.25 -34.19 -20.31
CA THR A 331 18.26 -35.09 -20.89
C THR A 331 18.87 -34.66 -22.23
N ASP A 332 20.14 -34.28 -22.35
CA ASP A 332 20.77 -34.03 -23.68
C ASP A 332 20.99 -35.32 -24.52
N THR A 333 20.67 -36.50 -23.98
CA THR A 333 20.98 -37.80 -24.62
C THR A 333 19.80 -38.53 -25.24
N GLY A 334 18.65 -37.89 -25.44
CA GLY A 334 17.46 -38.56 -25.97
C GLY A 334 16.87 -39.65 -25.05
N VAL A 335 17.41 -39.78 -23.83
CA VAL A 335 16.84 -40.62 -22.76
C VAL A 335 15.92 -39.74 -21.93
N ALA A 336 14.62 -39.97 -22.07
CA ALA A 336 13.62 -39.36 -21.19
C ALA A 336 13.82 -39.93 -19.77
N LEU A 337 14.46 -39.17 -18.88
CA LEU A 337 14.49 -39.48 -17.46
C LEU A 337 13.10 -39.22 -16.90
N ARG A 338 12.36 -40.29 -16.55
CA ARG A 338 11.14 -40.17 -15.75
C ARG A 338 11.55 -40.06 -14.29
N THR A 339 11.48 -38.86 -13.74
CA THR A 339 11.48 -38.66 -12.29
C THR A 339 10.04 -38.80 -11.80
N THR A 340 9.80 -39.69 -10.84
CA THR A 340 8.64 -39.54 -9.95
C THR A 340 9.10 -38.65 -8.82
N GLU A 341 8.75 -37.36 -8.89
CA GLU A 341 8.85 -36.52 -7.70
C GLU A 341 7.84 -37.03 -6.68
N ASP A 342 8.34 -37.50 -5.54
CA ASP A 342 7.48 -37.76 -4.39
C ASP A 342 7.04 -36.40 -3.84
N GLN A 343 5.84 -35.99 -4.25
CA GLN A 343 5.16 -34.75 -3.88
C GLN A 343 4.97 -34.58 -2.35
N SER A 344 5.32 -35.61 -1.55
CA SER A 344 5.29 -35.59 -0.08
C SER A 344 6.67 -35.59 0.57
N SER A 345 7.77 -35.59 -0.19
CA SER A 345 9.11 -35.67 0.39
C SER A 345 9.54 -34.33 0.99
N ALA A 346 9.87 -34.34 2.29
CA ALA A 346 10.66 -33.26 2.85
C ALA A 346 12.01 -33.23 2.12
N ASN A 347 12.38 -32.06 1.57
CA ASN A 347 13.67 -31.76 0.89
C ASN A 347 13.76 -31.97 -0.64
N ASN A 348 12.64 -31.98 -1.40
CA ASN A 348 12.67 -32.06 -2.88
C ASN A 348 13.56 -33.19 -3.43
N ARG A 349 13.38 -34.41 -2.91
CA ARG A 349 14.22 -35.55 -3.28
C ARG A 349 13.76 -36.14 -4.61
N ALA A 350 14.41 -35.76 -5.70
CA ALA A 350 14.20 -36.40 -7.00
C ALA A 350 14.94 -37.75 -7.06
N SER A 351 14.22 -38.82 -7.36
CA SER A 351 14.80 -40.14 -7.65
C SER A 351 14.51 -40.49 -9.11
N PHE A 352 15.51 -40.97 -9.85
CA PHE A 352 15.33 -41.48 -11.21
C PHE A 352 15.95 -42.86 -11.33
N ARG A 353 15.31 -43.73 -12.13
CA ARG A 353 15.87 -45.01 -12.54
C ARG A 353 16.54 -44.87 -13.90
N LEU A 354 17.85 -45.05 -13.95
CA LEU A 354 18.59 -45.21 -15.19
C LEU A 354 18.38 -46.65 -15.71
N GLY A 355 17.60 -46.79 -16.79
CA GLY A 355 17.59 -48.02 -17.56
C GLY A 355 18.89 -48.14 -18.34
N LEU A 356 19.87 -48.89 -17.83
CA LEU A 356 21.17 -49.11 -18.50
C LEU A 356 21.08 -50.03 -19.74
N ALA A 357 19.89 -50.16 -20.35
CA ALA A 357 19.64 -51.11 -21.43
C ALA A 357 20.48 -50.84 -22.70
N ASN A 358 21.08 -49.65 -22.83
CA ASN A 358 21.91 -49.26 -23.99
C ASN A 358 23.37 -48.92 -23.62
N LEU A 359 23.85 -49.27 -22.41
CA LEU A 359 25.30 -49.29 -22.21
C LEU A 359 25.83 -50.55 -22.89
N ASP A 360 26.18 -50.41 -24.17
CA ASP A 360 26.96 -51.38 -24.90
C ASP A 360 28.35 -51.39 -24.23
N PHE A 361 28.56 -52.31 -23.29
CA PHE A 361 29.91 -52.56 -22.79
C PHE A 361 30.66 -53.15 -23.98
N PRO A 362 31.70 -52.49 -24.51
CA PRO A 362 32.49 -53.09 -25.57
C PRO A 362 33.01 -54.41 -25.01
N ASN A 363 32.55 -55.51 -25.62
CA ASN A 363 32.94 -56.85 -25.26
C ASN A 363 34.48 -56.90 -25.28
N PRO A 364 35.16 -57.11 -24.15
CA PRO A 364 36.61 -57.11 -24.15
C PRO A 364 37.09 -58.50 -24.56
N ASP A 365 37.00 -58.83 -25.86
CA ASP A 365 37.96 -59.74 -26.48
C ASP A 365 37.89 -59.73 -28.02
N PRO A 366 38.88 -59.16 -28.74
CA PRO A 366 39.02 -59.31 -30.19
C PRO A 366 39.70 -60.62 -30.63
N ASP A 367 40.17 -61.50 -29.73
CA ASP A 367 41.12 -62.57 -30.10
C ASP A 367 40.55 -64.00 -29.98
N ILE A 368 39.35 -64.26 -30.50
CA ILE A 368 38.92 -65.65 -30.80
C ILE A 368 38.97 -65.88 -32.32
N PRO A 369 39.94 -66.65 -32.83
CA PRO A 369 40.02 -67.00 -34.24
C PRO A 369 38.81 -67.84 -34.67
N ASN A 370 38.22 -67.48 -35.81
CA ASN A 370 37.11 -68.17 -36.46
C ASN A 370 37.36 -69.68 -36.62
N GLY A 371 36.84 -70.47 -35.68
CA GLY A 371 36.70 -71.91 -35.82
C GLY A 371 35.33 -72.26 -36.39
N ASN A 372 35.30 -72.64 -37.67
CA ASN A 372 34.14 -73.24 -38.32
C ASN A 372 33.65 -74.46 -37.51
N ASN A 373 32.55 -74.31 -36.78
CA ASN A 373 31.68 -75.42 -36.40
C ASN A 373 30.25 -74.90 -36.30
N ALA A 374 29.39 -75.42 -37.18
CA ALA A 374 27.97 -75.16 -37.17
C ALA A 374 27.35 -75.68 -35.86
N VAL A 375 26.83 -74.78 -35.03
CA VAL A 375 26.01 -75.12 -33.87
C VAL A 375 24.54 -74.93 -34.26
N THR A 376 23.80 -76.03 -34.20
CA THR A 376 22.35 -76.12 -34.42
C THR A 376 21.53 -75.30 -33.40
N PRO A 377 20.33 -74.81 -33.77
CA PRO A 377 19.54 -73.91 -32.93
C PRO A 377 18.75 -74.70 -31.87
N ALA A 378 19.31 -74.82 -30.67
CA ALA A 378 18.55 -75.29 -29.51
C ALA A 378 19.20 -74.82 -28.20
N THR A 379 18.90 -73.58 -27.80
CA THR A 379 18.64 -73.11 -26.42
C THR A 379 18.63 -71.58 -26.43
N LEU A 380 17.45 -70.98 -26.28
CA LEU A 380 17.31 -69.57 -25.93
C LEU A 380 17.92 -69.39 -24.53
N VAL A 381 19.16 -68.92 -24.46
CA VAL A 381 19.70 -68.34 -23.23
C VAL A 381 18.92 -67.05 -22.99
N ASN A 382 18.19 -67.02 -21.88
CA ASN A 382 17.50 -65.83 -21.39
C ASN A 382 18.52 -64.70 -21.17
N THR A 383 18.57 -63.72 -22.08
CA THR A 383 19.44 -62.54 -22.01
C THR A 383 18.86 -61.41 -21.16
N ASP A 384 17.82 -61.67 -20.36
CA ASP A 384 17.15 -60.65 -19.55
C ASP A 384 17.73 -60.49 -18.13
N ALA A 385 18.85 -61.16 -17.84
CA ALA A 385 19.65 -60.93 -16.63
C ALA A 385 20.67 -59.80 -16.83
N ARG A 386 20.23 -58.64 -17.31
CA ARG A 386 21.10 -57.44 -17.32
C ARG A 386 21.15 -56.85 -15.90
N PRO A 387 22.32 -56.42 -15.39
CA PRO A 387 22.40 -55.78 -14.07
C PRO A 387 21.53 -54.53 -14.05
N LYS A 388 20.47 -54.55 -13.23
CA LYS A 388 19.74 -53.34 -12.87
C LYS A 388 20.54 -52.68 -11.74
N ALA A 389 21.21 -51.58 -12.02
CA ALA A 389 21.78 -50.74 -10.98
C ALA A 389 20.72 -49.71 -10.56
N ASP A 390 20.17 -49.85 -9.36
CA ASP A 390 19.40 -48.76 -8.75
C ASP A 390 20.41 -47.67 -8.32
N VAL A 391 20.63 -46.69 -9.18
CA VAL A 391 21.47 -45.52 -8.85
C VAL A 391 20.60 -44.53 -8.09
N THR A 392 20.86 -44.37 -6.79
CA THR A 392 20.22 -43.30 -5.99
C THR A 392 21.15 -42.08 -6.00
N VAL A 393 20.84 -41.08 -6.82
CA VAL A 393 21.47 -39.77 -6.69
C VAL A 393 20.72 -39.00 -5.60
N THR A 394 21.39 -38.73 -4.48
CA THR A 394 20.83 -37.85 -3.45
C THR A 394 21.35 -36.45 -3.70
N LEU A 395 20.47 -35.56 -4.18
CA LEU A 395 20.77 -34.14 -4.29
C LEU A 395 20.74 -33.54 -2.89
N ASN A 396 21.91 -33.24 -2.33
CA ASN A 396 22.02 -32.51 -1.07
C ASN A 396 22.26 -31.02 -1.37
N SER A 397 21.23 -30.19 -1.19
CA SER A 397 21.44 -28.74 -1.15
C SER A 397 22.07 -28.36 0.20
N SER A 398 23.40 -28.34 0.24
CA SER A 398 24.11 -27.85 1.43
C SER A 398 24.12 -26.32 1.53
N ASN A 399 23.62 -25.62 0.51
CA ASN A 399 23.64 -24.17 0.46
C ASN A 399 22.27 -23.62 0.03
N THR A 400 21.56 -23.00 0.97
CA THR A 400 20.19 -22.48 0.78
C THR A 400 20.12 -21.21 -0.08
N ALA A 401 21.27 -20.68 -0.54
CA ALA A 401 21.36 -19.39 -1.23
C ALA A 401 21.54 -19.49 -2.76
N GLU A 402 21.95 -20.63 -3.29
CA GLU A 402 22.16 -20.81 -4.72
C GLU A 402 21.59 -22.16 -5.13
N GLY A 403 20.60 -22.17 -6.03
CA GLY A 403 20.02 -23.37 -6.64
C GLY A 403 20.97 -24.13 -7.55
N ARG A 404 22.27 -24.14 -7.23
CA ARG A 404 23.28 -24.90 -7.94
C ARG A 404 23.28 -26.34 -7.39
N LEU A 405 22.43 -27.15 -8.00
CA LEU A 405 22.47 -28.61 -7.93
C LEU A 405 23.89 -29.07 -8.31
N THR A 406 24.56 -29.81 -7.43
CA THR A 406 25.78 -30.55 -7.78
C THR A 406 25.48 -32.02 -7.82
#